data_AF-A0A5B8THP1-F1
#
_entry.id   AF-A0A5B8THP1-F1
#
_cell.length_a   1.000
_cell.length_b   1.000
_cell.length_c   1.000
_cell.angle_alpha   90.00
_cell.angle_beta   90.00
_cell.angle_gamma   90.00
#
_symmetry.space_group_name_H-M   'P 1'
#
loop_
_entity.id
_entity.type
_entity.pdbx_description
1 polymer ?
#
loop_
_entity_poly.entity_id
_entity_poly.type
_entity_poly.pdbx_seq_one_letter_code
_entity_poly.pdbx_strand_id
1 'polypeptide(L)'
;MEDGTNLLVVAMSWAAQLTVAIFFIAGFVSVYTEVWNRAFSDSERSRTERIWLRVALIVLAIGLGSILHFAGYLGGSTSMMYHNIGLFILVFSLLDEEINFGEYLIRCVALITV
;
A
#
# COMPACT_ATOMS: atom_id res chain seq x y z
N MET A 1 -18.43 -20.16 -30.36
CA MET A 1 -16.95 -20.13 -30.46
C MET A 1 -16.35 -18.80 -29.96
N GLU A 2 -17.11 -17.71 -29.85
CA GLU A 2 -16.66 -16.45 -29.21
C GLU A 2 -16.55 -16.49 -27.67
N ASP A 3 -17.46 -17.21 -26.99
CA ASP A 3 -17.49 -17.22 -25.51
C ASP A 3 -16.22 -17.80 -24.86
N GLY A 4 -15.64 -18.84 -25.46
CA GLY A 4 -14.43 -19.47 -24.93
C GLY A 4 -13.20 -18.57 -24.99
N THR A 5 -13.07 -17.77 -26.05
CA THR A 5 -11.97 -16.82 -26.23
C THR A 5 -12.08 -15.66 -25.24
N ASN A 6 -13.30 -15.16 -24.99
CA ASN A 6 -13.55 -14.11 -24.01
C ASN A 6 -13.23 -14.57 -22.58
N LEU A 7 -13.59 -15.80 -22.21
CA LEU A 7 -13.29 -16.37 -20.89
C LEU A 7 -11.78 -16.47 -20.64
N LEU A 8 -11.01 -16.94 -21.64
CA LEU A 8 -9.56 -17.06 -21.53
C LEU A 8 -8.89 -15.69 -21.37
N VAL A 9 -9.34 -14.67 -22.10
CA VAL A 9 -8.80 -13.31 -21.98
C VAL A 9 -9.08 -12.72 -20.59
N VAL A 10 -10.29 -12.91 -20.05
CA VAL A 10 -10.65 -12.47 -18.70
C VAL A 10 -9.78 -13.19 -17.65
N ALA A 11 -9.64 -14.51 -17.77
CA ALA A 11 -8.83 -15.29 -16.83
C ALA A 11 -7.35 -14.90 -16.86
N MET A 12 -6.78 -14.68 -18.05
CA MET A 12 -5.40 -14.23 -18.20
C MET A 12 -5.21 -12.80 -17.67
N SER A 13 -6.15 -11.89 -17.91
CA SER A 13 -6.11 -10.53 -17.38
C SER A 13 -6.17 -10.54 -15.85
N TRP A 14 -7.06 -11.33 -15.26
CA TRP A 14 -7.16 -11.49 -13.81
C TRP A 14 -5.87 -12.08 -13.22
N ALA A 15 -5.30 -13.10 -13.85
CA ALA A 15 -4.04 -13.71 -13.40
C ALA A 15 -2.89 -12.69 -13.45
N ALA A 16 -2.79 -11.91 -14.53
CA ALA A 16 -1.79 -10.85 -14.65
C ALA A 16 -1.96 -9.77 -13.56
N GLN A 17 -3.19 -9.33 -13.30
CA GLN A 17 -3.49 -8.38 -12.22
C GLN A 17 -3.09 -8.93 -10.85
N LEU A 18 -3.42 -10.19 -10.57
CA LEU A 18 -3.05 -10.85 -9.32
C LEU A 18 -1.52 -10.94 -9.18
N THR A 19 -0.80 -11.32 -10.23
CA THR A 19 0.67 -11.37 -10.23
C THR A 19 1.27 -10.00 -9.94
N VAL A 20 0.78 -8.95 -10.61
CA VAL A 20 1.23 -7.57 -10.36
C VAL A 20 0.96 -7.17 -8.91
N ALA A 21 -0.23 -7.47 -8.38
CA ALA A 21 -0.58 -7.16 -7.00
C ALA A 21 0.34 -7.86 -5.99
N ILE A 22 0.64 -9.15 -6.19
CA ILE A 22 1.53 -9.90 -5.31
C ILE A 22 2.93 -9.29 -5.30
N PHE A 23 3.52 -9.04 -6.47
CA PHE A 23 4.87 -8.47 -6.53
C PHE A 23 4.92 -7.05 -5.98
N PHE A 24 3.90 -6.24 -6.25
CA PHE A 24 3.79 -4.91 -5.70
C PHE A 24 3.72 -4.94 -4.17
N ILE A 25 2.82 -5.76 -3.61
CA ILE A 25 2.63 -5.91 -2.16
C ILE A 25 3.90 -6.43 -1.51
N ALA A 26 4.54 -7.45 -2.08
CA ALA A 26 5.79 -8.00 -1.55
C ALA A 26 6.91 -6.94 -1.53
N GLY A 27 7.06 -6.18 -2.62
CA GLY A 27 8.03 -5.09 -2.70
C GLY A 27 7.74 -3.97 -1.70
N PHE A 28 6.47 -3.58 -1.59
CA PHE A 28 6.01 -2.60 -0.60
C PHE A 28 6.33 -3.06 0.82
N VAL A 29 5.95 -4.28 1.21
CA VAL A 29 6.19 -4.81 2.56
C VAL A 29 7.69 -4.87 2.86
N SER A 30 8.52 -5.25 1.88
CA SER A 30 9.97 -5.28 2.04
C SER A 30 10.53 -3.89 2.36
N VAL A 31 10.21 -2.90 1.54
CA VAL A 31 10.72 -1.52 1.71
C VAL A 31 10.14 -0.88 2.97
N TYR A 32 8.83 -1.07 3.20
CA TYR A 32 8.14 -0.49 4.36
C TYR A 32 8.70 -1.04 5.66
N THR A 33 8.85 -2.37 5.78
CA THR A 33 9.42 -3.02 6.97
C THR A 33 10.85 -2.58 7.23
N GLU A 34 11.66 -2.40 6.18
CA GLU A 34 13.02 -1.90 6.33
C GLU A 34 13.05 -0.47 6.91
N VAL A 35 12.22 0.43 6.39
CA VAL A 35 12.11 1.80 6.90
C VAL A 35 11.54 1.82 8.33
N TRP A 36 10.56 0.96 8.61
CA TRP A 36 9.97 0.80 9.94
C TRP A 36 10.99 0.31 10.97
N ASN A 37 11.77 -0.73 10.66
CA ASN A 37 12.84 -1.22 11.53
C ASN A 37 13.86 -0.11 11.85
N ARG A 38 14.21 0.72 10.86
CA ARG A 38 15.12 1.86 11.08
C ARG A 38 14.49 2.96 11.93
N ALA A 39 13.18 3.14 11.84
CA ALA A 39 12.45 4.18 12.58
C ALA A 39 12.25 3.82 14.07
N PHE A 40 12.01 2.53 14.36
CA PHE A 40 11.55 2.07 15.68
C PHE A 40 12.57 1.16 16.40
N SER A 41 13.29 0.28 15.69
CA SER A 41 14.18 -0.70 16.32
C SER A 41 15.64 -0.24 16.46
N ASP A 42 16.06 0.78 15.71
CA ASP A 42 17.44 1.25 15.67
C ASP A 42 17.74 2.30 16.76
N SER A 43 18.28 1.84 17.89
CA SER A 43 18.46 2.64 19.12
C SER A 43 19.56 3.71 19.03
N GLU A 44 20.47 3.60 18.06
CA GLU A 44 21.64 4.49 17.92
C GLU A 44 21.38 5.74 17.07
N ARG A 45 20.25 5.80 16.36
CA ARG A 45 19.93 6.93 15.48
C ARG A 45 19.49 8.19 16.22
N SER A 46 19.86 9.34 15.63
CA SER A 46 19.45 10.65 16.12
C SER A 46 17.92 10.79 16.15
N ARG A 47 17.41 11.49 17.17
CA ARG A 47 15.97 11.77 17.34
C ARG A 47 15.35 12.38 16.09
N THR A 48 16.07 13.25 15.40
CA THR A 48 15.61 13.91 14.17
C THR A 48 15.45 12.93 13.02
N GLU A 49 16.40 11.99 12.87
CA GLU A 49 16.36 10.99 11.79
C GLU A 49 15.18 10.03 11.98
N ARG A 50 14.90 9.63 13.22
CA ARG A 50 13.70 8.81 13.52
C ARG A 50 12.40 9.52 13.15
N ILE A 51 12.27 10.80 13.46
CA ILE A 51 11.07 11.58 13.10
C ILE A 51 10.90 11.60 11.58
N TRP A 52 11.96 11.83 10.82
CA TRP A 52 11.90 11.80 9.36
C TRP A 52 11.51 10.44 8.80
N LEU A 53 12.02 9.36 9.37
CA LEU A 53 11.64 8.00 8.96
C LEU A 53 10.16 7.71 9.27
N ARG A 54 9.66 8.13 10.42
CA ARG A 54 8.22 8.00 10.77
C ARG A 54 7.33 8.80 9.81
N VAL A 55 7.71 10.04 9.50
CA VAL A 55 7.02 10.85 8.49
C VAL A 55 7.08 10.17 7.13
N ALA A 56 8.22 9.60 6.74
CA ALA A 56 8.37 8.88 5.48
C ALA A 56 7.42 7.67 5.40
N LEU A 57 7.23 6.90 6.48
CA LEU A 57 6.27 5.79 6.51
C LEU A 57 4.83 6.27 6.29
N ILE A 58 4.43 7.37 6.91
CA ILE A 58 3.09 7.97 6.74
C ILE A 58 2.91 8.42 5.29
N VAL A 59 3.88 9.17 4.75
CA VAL A 59 3.83 9.66 3.37
C VAL A 59 3.83 8.49 2.38
N LEU A 60 4.60 7.43 2.64
CA LEU A 60 4.68 6.27 1.77
C LEU A 60 3.36 5.49 1.78
N ALA A 61 2.75 5.27 2.94
CA ALA A 61 1.46 4.59 3.04
C ALA A 61 0.32 5.42 2.43
N ILE A 62 0.13 6.66 2.88
CA ILE A 62 -0.97 7.52 2.42
C ILE A 62 -0.76 7.94 0.98
N GLY A 63 0.47 8.29 0.59
CA GLY A 63 0.81 8.70 -0.77
C GLY A 63 0.57 7.58 -1.77
N LEU A 64 1.09 6.38 -1.52
CA LEU A 64 0.84 5.24 -2.42
C LEU A 64 -0.64 4.82 -2.41
N GLY A 65 -1.28 4.76 -1.24
CA GLY A 65 -2.71 4.47 -1.13
C GLY A 65 -3.56 5.44 -1.97
N SER A 66 -3.27 6.74 -1.86
CA SER A 66 -3.99 7.80 -2.62
C SER A 66 -3.74 7.71 -4.12
N ILE A 67 -2.49 7.48 -4.54
CA ILE A 67 -2.15 7.32 -5.96
C ILE A 67 -2.87 6.10 -6.54
N LEU A 68 -2.89 4.98 -5.82
CA LEU A 68 -3.55 3.76 -6.27
C LEU A 68 -5.07 3.91 -6.28
N HIS A 69 -5.66 4.58 -5.29
CA HIS A 69 -7.08 4.89 -5.31
C HIS A 69 -7.46 5.76 -6.53
N PHE A 70 -6.67 6.81 -6.81
CA PHE A 70 -6.86 7.63 -8.00
C PHE A 70 -6.67 6.83 -9.31
N ALA A 71 -5.66 5.98 -9.39
CA ALA A 71 -5.47 5.07 -10.52
C ALA A 71 -6.65 4.10 -10.68
N GLY A 72 -7.26 3.69 -9.57
CA GLY A 72 -8.49 2.90 -9.52
C GLY A 72 -9.65 3.59 -10.25
N TYR A 73 -9.83 4.90 -10.10
CA TYR A 73 -10.87 5.64 -10.82
C TYR A 73 -10.65 5.67 -12.35
N LEU A 74 -9.39 5.67 -12.80
CA LEU A 74 -9.04 5.73 -14.22
C LEU A 74 -8.86 4.35 -14.87
N GLY A 75 -8.71 3.29 -14.06
CA GLY A 75 -8.18 2.00 -14.50
C GLY A 75 -9.13 1.05 -15.23
N GLY A 76 -10.42 1.37 -15.36
CA GLY A 76 -11.39 0.51 -16.04
C GLY A 76 -11.37 -0.93 -15.50
N SER A 77 -10.92 -1.90 -16.31
CA SER A 77 -10.84 -3.32 -15.95
C SER A 77 -9.78 -3.67 -14.89
N THR A 78 -8.79 -2.79 -14.63
CA THR A 78 -7.79 -2.96 -13.57
C THR A 78 -8.12 -2.16 -12.31
N SER A 79 -9.26 -1.47 -12.30
CA SER A 79 -9.70 -0.60 -11.19
C SER A 79 -9.67 -1.32 -9.84
N MET A 80 -10.23 -2.54 -9.78
CA MET A 80 -10.32 -3.31 -8.56
C MET A 80 -8.95 -3.74 -8.02
N MET A 81 -7.99 -4.03 -8.89
CA MET A 81 -6.61 -4.32 -8.48
C MET A 81 -5.99 -3.12 -7.76
N TYR A 82 -6.09 -1.92 -8.33
CA TYR A 82 -5.52 -0.73 -7.71
C TYR A 82 -6.16 -0.40 -6.37
N HIS A 83 -7.50 -0.47 -6.25
CA HIS A 83 -8.19 -0.26 -4.98
C HIS A 83 -7.77 -1.28 -3.91
N ASN A 84 -7.65 -2.57 -4.27
CA ASN A 84 -7.25 -3.61 -3.32
C ASN A 84 -5.81 -3.43 -2.81
N ILE A 85 -4.88 -3.06 -3.69
CA ILE A 85 -3.50 -2.79 -3.29
C ILE A 85 -3.45 -1.53 -2.41
N GLY A 86 -4.16 -0.46 -2.80
CA GLY A 86 -4.24 0.77 -2.01
C GLY A 86 -4.80 0.54 -0.62
N LEU A 87 -5.91 -0.22 -0.51
CA LEU A 87 -6.50 -0.62 0.75
C LEU A 87 -5.54 -1.45 1.60
N PHE A 88 -4.85 -2.43 1.00
CA PHE A 88 -3.86 -3.23 1.70
C PHE A 88 -2.77 -2.37 2.34
N ILE A 89 -2.22 -1.40 1.59
CA ILE A 89 -1.16 -0.50 2.09
C ILE A 89 -1.64 0.31 3.30
N LEU A 90 -2.84 0.90 3.19
CA LEU A 90 -3.40 1.74 4.25
C LEU A 90 -3.68 0.91 5.51
N VAL A 91 -4.29 -0.26 5.35
CA VAL A 91 -4.58 -1.17 6.48
C VAL A 91 -3.29 -1.71 7.10
N PHE A 92 -2.32 -2.13 6.29
CA PHE A 92 -1.04 -2.64 6.77
C PHE A 92 -0.31 -1.62 7.64
N SER A 93 -0.30 -0.35 7.22
CA SER A 93 0.32 0.73 8.00
C SER A 93 -0.36 0.99 9.35
N LEU A 94 -1.61 0.57 9.56
CA LEU A 94 -2.28 0.69 10.86
C LEU A 94 -1.82 -0.36 11.87
N LEU A 95 -1.12 -1.40 11.41
CA LEU A 95 -0.64 -2.50 12.24
C LEU A 95 0.78 -2.28 12.78
N ASP A 96 1.39 -1.12 12.50
CA ASP A 96 2.72 -0.76 13.01
C ASP A 96 2.76 -0.80 14.55
N GLU A 97 3.70 -1.56 15.10
CA GLU A 97 3.99 -1.51 16.54
C GLU A 97 4.60 -0.15 16.91
N GLU A 98 4.36 0.30 18.15
CA GLU A 98 4.82 1.60 18.69
C GLU A 98 4.33 2.86 17.94
N ILE A 99 3.31 2.70 17.08
CA ILE A 99 2.62 3.84 16.48
C ILE A 99 2.03 4.73 17.57
N ASN A 100 2.24 6.04 17.46
CA ASN A 100 1.62 6.97 18.40
C ASN A 100 0.17 7.28 17.99
N PHE A 101 -0.63 7.73 18.94
CA PHE A 101 -2.06 8.00 18.72
C PHE A 101 -2.33 9.01 17.59
N GLY A 102 -1.47 10.02 17.41
CA GLY A 102 -1.63 11.02 16.36
C GLY A 102 -1.36 10.45 14.97
N GLU A 103 -0.28 9.69 14.81
CA GLU A 103 0.03 8.97 13.56
C GLU A 103 -1.06 7.98 13.20
N TYR A 104 -1.57 7.25 14.19
CA TYR A 104 -2.68 6.33 14.02
C TYR A 104 -3.93 7.05 13.51
N LEU A 105 -4.34 8.16 14.15
CA LEU A 105 -5.51 8.94 13.71
C LEU A 105 -5.36 9.45 12.28
N ILE A 106 -4.19 9.98 11.90
CA ILE A 106 -3.94 10.46 10.54
C ILE A 106 -4.11 9.32 9.53
N ARG A 107 -3.58 8.13 9.82
CA ARG A 107 -3.70 6.95 8.95
C ARG A 107 -5.15 6.43 8.89
N CYS A 108 -5.91 6.49 10.00
CA CYS A 108 -7.33 6.15 10.00
C CYS A 108 -8.16 7.11 9.15
N VAL A 109 -7.90 8.42 9.25
CA VAL A 109 -8.57 9.41 8.38
C VAL A 109 -8.25 9.14 6.92
N ALA A 110 -6.99 8.83 6.60
CA ALA A 110 -6.61 8.45 5.24
C ALA A 110 -7.37 7.20 4.75
N LEU A 111 -7.45 6.14 5.57
CA LEU A 111 -8.19 4.91 5.23
C LEU A 111 -9.68 5.15 4.93
N ILE A 112 -10.31 6.15 5.54
CA ILE A 112 -11.74 6.43 5.34
C ILE A 112 -11.97 7.35 4.12
N THR A 113 -10.99 8.20 3.82
CA THR A 113 -11.12 9.24 2.78
C THR A 113 -10.60 8.80 1.43
N VAL A 114 -9.69 7.84 1.42
CA VAL A 114 -9.10 7.16 0.26
C VAL A 114 -9.69 5.77 0.19
#